data_AF-A0A1D6M3C0-F1
#
_entry.id   AF-A0A1D6M3C0-F1
#
_cell.length_a   1.000
_cell.length_b   1.000
_cell.length_c   1.000
_cell.angle_alpha   90.00
_cell.angle_beta   90.00
_cell.angle_gamma   90.00
#
_symmetry.space_group_name_H-M   'P 1'
#
loop_
_entity.id
_entity.type
_entity.pdbx_description
1 polymer ?
#
loop_
_entity_poly.entity_id
_entity_poly.type
_entity_poly.pdbx_seq_one_letter_code
_entity_poly.pdbx_strand_id
1 'polypeptide(L)'
;MESITPGSVGIVYSIRPDSSLLLGLCYLSNPWLCEPEEVEHVDPFKIGDQVCVKRSVAEPRYAWGGETHHSVGKIIDIESDGLLIIDIPNRAAPWQADPSDMEKIENFKVGDWIRVKATVPSPKYGWEDVTRNSIGIVHSLQDDGDVGVAFCFRSRLFLCSVADVEKAQPFEVGEKVHVSPSISEPRLGWLSETAATIGAISRIDMDGTLNIKVSGRKGLWKVAPGDAERLSAFEVGDWVRLKPSIGSRPTYDWNSVGRISIAVVHSIQDSGYLELAGCFRNGKWLTHNTDIEKVQTLKIGQHVRFRAGISEPRWGWRDANPDSRGVIAGVHADGEVRVAFFGVPGLWRGDPADLEIENIFEVGEWVRLTNDVEQWRSLKPGSIGVVHGVGYQGDAWDGTIHVAFCGEQERWIGPSSQLEGVSKFVVGQRVRIRGCIRQPRFGWSNHNHSSIGTISSIDADGKLRIHTPAGARAWLIDPAEVEEVEEEEVCVGDWVKVKDSVGTPVYQWGDVNHSSIGVVHRADDGELWIAFCFCERLWLCKAWEVEKVRPFRQGDKVRIRPGLVSPRWGWGMETYASKGEVVGVDANGKLRIKFRWRDRLWIGDPADIVLDDVHLLTEASNGLAFCS
;
A
#
# COMPACT_ATOMS: atom_id res chain seq x y z
N MET A 1 -52.25 19.45 -19.81
CA MET A 1 -50.81 19.65 -19.56
C MET A 1 -50.44 18.67 -18.49
N GLU A 2 -49.72 17.60 -18.83
CA GLU A 2 -49.13 16.71 -17.82
C GLU A 2 -48.15 17.55 -16.99
N SER A 3 -48.32 17.56 -15.67
CA SER A 3 -47.50 18.36 -14.76
C SER A 3 -46.14 17.71 -14.55
N ILE A 4 -45.08 18.49 -14.65
CA ILE A 4 -43.70 17.99 -14.49
C ILE A 4 -43.34 17.98 -13.01
N THR A 5 -42.70 16.90 -12.59
CA THR A 5 -42.29 16.74 -11.19
C THR A 5 -40.87 17.31 -11.03
N PRO A 6 -40.61 18.23 -10.10
CA PRO A 6 -39.25 18.68 -9.80
C PRO A 6 -38.34 17.49 -9.43
N GLY A 7 -37.10 17.49 -9.92
CA GLY A 7 -36.18 16.35 -9.77
C GLY A 7 -36.37 15.23 -10.81
N SER A 8 -37.20 15.44 -11.83
CA SER A 8 -37.31 14.53 -12.98
C SER A 8 -36.00 14.51 -13.78
N VAL A 9 -35.55 13.31 -14.16
CA VAL A 9 -34.35 13.07 -14.94
C VAL A 9 -34.79 12.62 -16.33
N GLY A 10 -34.19 13.23 -17.35
CA GLY A 10 -34.53 13.00 -18.75
C GLY A 10 -33.32 13.03 -19.66
N ILE A 11 -33.55 12.64 -20.90
CA ILE A 11 -32.53 12.73 -21.97
C ILE A 11 -32.78 14.00 -22.77
N VAL A 12 -31.73 14.80 -22.99
CA VAL A 12 -31.79 15.92 -23.92
C VAL A 12 -31.88 15.37 -25.34
N TYR A 13 -33.06 15.49 -25.95
CA TYR A 13 -33.36 15.01 -27.30
C TYR A 13 -32.81 15.96 -28.37
N SER A 14 -32.95 17.27 -28.14
CA SER A 14 -32.41 18.28 -29.05
C SER A 14 -32.26 19.64 -28.37
N ILE A 15 -31.30 20.43 -28.86
CA ILE A 15 -31.12 21.83 -28.51
C ILE A 15 -31.67 22.66 -29.67
N ARG A 16 -32.66 23.52 -29.40
CA ARG A 16 -33.30 24.36 -30.40
C ARG A 16 -32.41 25.57 -30.72
N PRO A 17 -32.63 26.27 -31.86
CA PRO A 17 -31.80 27.42 -32.24
C PRO A 17 -31.82 28.59 -31.25
N ASP A 18 -32.87 28.71 -30.44
CA ASP A 18 -32.98 29.69 -29.35
C ASP A 18 -32.30 29.24 -28.05
N SER A 19 -31.57 28.12 -28.07
CA SER A 19 -30.91 27.46 -26.94
C SER A 19 -31.84 26.79 -25.93
N SER A 20 -33.17 26.78 -26.18
CA SER A 20 -34.10 25.98 -25.38
C SER A 20 -33.90 24.48 -25.63
N LEU A 21 -34.20 23.67 -24.62
CA LEU A 21 -33.98 22.23 -24.63
C LEU A 21 -35.29 21.47 -24.82
N LEU A 22 -35.25 20.39 -25.60
CA LEU A 22 -36.31 19.37 -25.59
C LEU A 22 -35.82 18.15 -24.81
N LEU A 23 -36.41 17.88 -23.65
CA LEU A 23 -36.09 16.75 -22.79
C LEU A 23 -37.13 15.64 -22.95
N GLY A 24 -36.68 14.43 -23.27
CA GLY A 24 -37.48 13.22 -23.13
C GLY A 24 -37.54 12.82 -21.66
N LEU A 25 -38.75 12.74 -21.12
CA LEU A 25 -39.04 12.17 -19.80
C LEU A 25 -39.87 10.91 -20.03
N CYS A 26 -39.44 9.78 -19.48
CA CYS A 26 -40.04 8.46 -19.73
C CYS A 26 -41.54 8.35 -19.42
N TYR A 27 -42.06 9.24 -18.58
CA TYR A 27 -43.47 9.27 -18.19
C TYR A 27 -44.32 10.26 -19.00
N LEU A 28 -43.71 11.05 -19.89
CA LEU A 28 -44.41 12.00 -20.76
C LEU A 28 -44.52 11.44 -22.18
N SER A 29 -45.68 11.66 -22.79
CA SER A 29 -45.89 11.26 -24.20
C SER A 29 -45.17 12.18 -25.21
N ASN A 30 -44.76 13.38 -24.80
CA ASN A 30 -44.07 14.36 -25.64
C ASN A 30 -42.86 14.96 -24.90
N PRO A 31 -41.76 15.32 -25.61
CA PRO A 31 -40.63 16.00 -24.99
C PRO A 31 -41.05 17.30 -24.31
N TRP A 32 -40.51 17.55 -23.12
CA TRP A 32 -40.70 18.79 -22.40
C TRP A 32 -39.78 19.87 -22.96
N LEU A 33 -40.36 21.03 -23.27
CA LEU A 33 -39.61 22.24 -23.62
C LEU A 33 -39.25 23.01 -22.35
N CYS A 34 -37.96 23.18 -22.09
CA CYS A 34 -37.45 23.95 -20.96
C CYS A 34 -36.25 24.82 -21.35
N GLU A 35 -35.97 25.83 -20.53
CA GLU A 35 -34.74 26.61 -20.63
C GLU A 35 -33.57 25.88 -19.94
N PRO A 36 -32.31 26.08 -20.39
CA PRO A 36 -31.14 25.46 -19.74
C PRO A 36 -30.99 25.79 -18.25
N GLU A 37 -31.51 26.94 -17.80
CA GLU A 37 -31.47 27.38 -16.40
C GLU A 37 -32.46 26.62 -15.50
N GLU A 38 -33.46 25.93 -16.08
CA GLU A 38 -34.46 25.14 -15.35
C GLU A 38 -33.98 23.72 -15.03
N VAL A 39 -32.83 23.32 -15.56
CA VAL A 39 -32.29 21.96 -15.44
C VAL A 39 -30.84 21.96 -15.02
N GLU A 40 -30.43 20.91 -14.32
CA GLU A 40 -29.04 20.67 -13.97
C GLU A 40 -28.52 19.42 -14.69
N HIS A 41 -27.24 19.42 -15.04
CA HIS A 41 -26.60 18.23 -15.61
C HIS A 41 -26.41 17.17 -14.52
N VAL A 42 -26.89 15.96 -14.77
CA VAL A 42 -26.69 14.79 -13.90
C VAL A 42 -25.83 13.74 -14.59
N ASP A 43 -25.11 12.92 -13.82
CA ASP A 43 -24.28 11.86 -14.37
C ASP A 43 -25.13 10.80 -15.09
N PRO A 44 -24.96 10.59 -16.41
CA PRO A 44 -25.85 9.73 -17.19
C PRO A 44 -25.69 8.27 -16.79
N PHE A 45 -26.82 7.55 -16.67
CA PHE A 45 -26.82 6.09 -16.56
C PHE A 45 -26.28 5.44 -17.84
N LYS A 46 -25.60 4.31 -17.69
CA LYS A 46 -25.04 3.54 -18.80
C LYS A 46 -25.50 2.10 -18.73
N ILE A 47 -25.61 1.46 -19.90
CA ILE A 47 -25.80 0.02 -19.98
C ILE A 47 -24.64 -0.65 -19.23
N GLY A 48 -25.03 -1.49 -18.28
CA GLY A 48 -24.14 -2.22 -17.40
C GLY A 48 -23.92 -1.62 -16.01
N ASP A 49 -24.39 -0.40 -15.76
CA ASP A 49 -24.41 0.16 -14.40
C ASP A 49 -25.27 -0.71 -13.47
N GLN A 50 -24.82 -0.91 -12.25
CA GLN A 50 -25.64 -1.48 -11.18
C GLN A 50 -26.43 -0.37 -10.51
N VAL A 51 -27.71 -0.62 -10.25
CA VAL A 51 -28.64 0.38 -9.71
C VAL A 51 -29.58 -0.22 -8.67
N CYS A 52 -30.07 0.62 -7.76
CA CYS A 52 -31.18 0.31 -6.87
C CYS A 52 -32.09 1.53 -6.71
N VAL A 53 -33.27 1.33 -6.13
CA VAL A 53 -34.20 2.43 -5.85
C VAL A 53 -33.68 3.29 -4.70
N LYS A 54 -33.57 4.61 -4.92
CA LYS A 54 -33.18 5.60 -3.93
C LYS A 54 -33.99 5.44 -2.64
N ARG A 55 -33.33 5.53 -1.49
CA ARG A 55 -34.01 5.47 -0.18
C ARG A 55 -35.04 6.56 0.07
N SER A 56 -34.97 7.68 -0.67
CA SER A 56 -35.94 8.77 -0.58
C SER A 56 -37.27 8.50 -1.32
N VAL A 57 -37.32 7.46 -2.15
CA VAL A 57 -38.50 7.13 -2.97
C VAL A 57 -39.46 6.28 -2.14
N ALA A 58 -40.64 6.81 -1.84
CA ALA A 58 -41.68 6.02 -1.17
C ALA A 58 -42.36 5.02 -2.13
N GLU A 59 -42.65 5.47 -3.35
CA GLU A 59 -43.30 4.67 -4.39
C GLU A 59 -42.66 5.00 -5.74
N PRO A 60 -41.98 4.04 -6.40
CA PRO A 60 -41.42 4.22 -7.74
C PRO A 60 -42.53 4.46 -8.75
N ARG A 61 -42.26 5.28 -9.76
CA ARG A 61 -43.24 5.62 -10.79
C ARG A 61 -43.77 4.41 -11.56
N TYR A 62 -42.91 3.42 -11.81
CA TYR A 62 -43.26 2.17 -12.51
C TYR A 62 -43.65 1.03 -11.56
N ALA A 63 -43.99 1.37 -10.30
CA ALA A 63 -44.38 0.49 -9.21
C ALA A 63 -43.29 -0.53 -8.79
N TRP A 64 -43.35 -0.93 -7.52
CA TRP A 64 -42.36 -1.86 -6.94
C TRP A 64 -42.29 -3.22 -7.63
N GLY A 65 -43.42 -3.75 -8.12
CA GLY A 65 -43.43 -5.04 -8.83
C GLY A 65 -42.82 -6.20 -8.04
N GLY A 66 -42.86 -6.14 -6.70
CA GLY A 66 -42.24 -7.11 -5.78
C GLY A 66 -40.82 -6.76 -5.32
N GLU A 67 -40.20 -5.74 -5.89
CA GLU A 67 -38.86 -5.27 -5.52
C GLU A 67 -38.87 -4.35 -4.30
N THR A 68 -37.68 -4.08 -3.77
CA THR A 68 -37.47 -3.22 -2.61
C THR A 68 -36.26 -2.32 -2.83
N HIS A 69 -35.98 -1.40 -1.91
CA HIS A 69 -34.73 -0.64 -1.93
C HIS A 69 -33.45 -1.48 -1.86
N HIS A 70 -33.55 -2.76 -1.46
CA HIS A 70 -32.41 -3.69 -1.40
C HIS A 70 -32.23 -4.47 -2.70
N SER A 71 -33.16 -4.33 -3.65
CA SER A 71 -33.10 -4.98 -4.95
C SER A 71 -32.09 -4.27 -5.82
N VAL A 72 -31.02 -4.98 -6.17
CA VAL A 72 -29.94 -4.48 -7.01
C VAL A 72 -30.04 -5.15 -8.37
N GLY A 73 -30.05 -4.35 -9.43
CA GLY A 73 -30.10 -4.83 -10.80
C GLY A 73 -29.10 -4.14 -11.69
N LYS A 74 -28.89 -4.72 -12.88
CA LYS A 74 -28.01 -4.18 -13.90
C LYS A 74 -28.83 -3.57 -15.03
N ILE A 75 -28.49 -2.36 -15.46
CA ILE A 75 -29.12 -1.75 -16.64
C ILE A 75 -28.72 -2.56 -17.88
N ILE A 76 -29.70 -3.10 -18.60
CA ILE A 76 -29.51 -3.86 -19.83
C ILE A 76 -29.93 -3.08 -21.08
N ASP A 77 -30.81 -2.10 -20.92
CA ASP A 77 -31.21 -1.19 -22.00
C ASP A 77 -31.64 0.17 -21.43
N ILE A 78 -31.57 1.20 -22.27
CA ILE A 78 -32.05 2.55 -21.97
C ILE A 78 -32.86 3.03 -23.18
N GLU A 79 -34.16 3.21 -22.99
CA GLU A 79 -35.03 3.64 -24.08
C GLU A 79 -34.77 5.11 -24.48
N SER A 80 -35.28 5.53 -25.63
CA SER A 80 -35.02 6.85 -26.21
C SER A 80 -35.53 8.03 -25.36
N ASP A 81 -36.50 7.77 -24.48
CA ASP A 81 -37.07 8.73 -23.54
C ASP A 81 -36.42 8.68 -22.15
N GLY A 82 -35.42 7.82 -21.97
CA GLY A 82 -34.68 7.62 -20.73
C GLY A 82 -35.22 6.52 -19.82
N LEU A 83 -36.26 5.78 -20.21
CA LEU A 83 -36.73 4.64 -19.41
C LEU A 83 -35.63 3.60 -19.24
N LEU A 84 -35.36 3.21 -17.99
CA LEU A 84 -34.35 2.21 -17.69
C LEU A 84 -34.96 0.80 -17.73
N ILE A 85 -34.32 -0.11 -18.45
CA ILE A 85 -34.65 -1.54 -18.44
C ILE A 85 -33.57 -2.28 -17.63
N ILE A 86 -33.98 -2.87 -16.52
CA ILE A 86 -33.09 -3.38 -15.47
C ILE A 86 -33.28 -4.89 -15.33
N ASP A 87 -32.19 -5.64 -15.45
CA ASP A 87 -32.12 -7.05 -15.09
C ASP A 87 -31.83 -7.20 -13.60
N ILE A 88 -32.83 -7.61 -12.83
CA ILE A 88 -32.69 -7.92 -11.40
C ILE A 88 -32.64 -9.44 -11.23
N PRO A 89 -31.64 -9.99 -10.51
CA PRO A 89 -31.49 -11.42 -10.32
C PRO A 89 -32.76 -12.10 -9.80
N ASN A 90 -33.05 -13.30 -10.32
CA ASN A 90 -34.22 -14.13 -9.97
C ASN A 90 -35.60 -13.58 -10.39
N ARG A 91 -35.66 -12.50 -11.18
CA ARG A 91 -36.90 -12.11 -11.87
C ARG A 91 -37.09 -12.92 -13.17
N ALA A 92 -38.35 -13.11 -13.54
CA ALA A 92 -38.70 -13.74 -14.82
C ALA A 92 -38.64 -12.77 -16.01
N ALA A 93 -38.76 -11.47 -15.76
CA ALA A 93 -38.74 -10.42 -16.78
C ALA A 93 -37.98 -9.19 -16.27
N PRO A 94 -37.35 -8.41 -17.18
CA PRO A 94 -36.72 -7.14 -16.84
C PRO A 94 -37.70 -6.17 -16.16
N TRP A 95 -37.18 -5.33 -15.30
CA TRP A 95 -37.93 -4.33 -14.56
C TRP A 95 -37.73 -2.95 -15.17
N GLN A 96 -38.82 -2.19 -15.31
CA GLN A 96 -38.81 -0.84 -15.83
C GLN A 96 -38.70 0.15 -14.68
N ALA A 97 -37.85 1.17 -14.83
CA ALA A 97 -37.69 2.20 -13.80
C ALA A 97 -37.47 3.59 -14.39
N ASP A 98 -38.07 4.58 -13.74
CA ASP A 98 -37.78 5.99 -14.01
C ASP A 98 -36.36 6.30 -13.48
N PRO A 99 -35.45 6.89 -14.27
CA PRO A 99 -34.12 7.26 -13.81
C PRO A 99 -34.11 8.19 -12.59
N SER A 100 -35.16 8.97 -12.34
CA SER A 100 -35.30 9.77 -11.12
C SER A 100 -35.42 8.95 -9.85
N ASP A 101 -35.96 7.73 -9.93
CA ASP A 101 -36.16 6.87 -8.77
C ASP A 101 -34.89 6.08 -8.40
N MET A 102 -33.90 6.05 -9.30
CA MET A 102 -32.76 5.15 -9.21
C MET A 102 -31.48 5.85 -8.74
N GLU A 103 -30.67 5.16 -7.93
CA GLU A 103 -29.29 5.53 -7.62
C GLU A 103 -28.32 4.49 -8.20
N LYS A 104 -27.13 4.94 -8.60
CA LYS A 104 -26.04 4.06 -9.02
C LYS A 104 -25.41 3.41 -7.80
N ILE A 105 -25.15 2.12 -7.91
CA ILE A 105 -24.38 1.36 -6.94
C ILE A 105 -22.89 1.44 -7.29
N GLU A 106 -22.08 1.75 -6.29
CA GLU A 106 -20.63 1.72 -6.45
C GLU A 106 -20.13 0.30 -6.75
N ASN A 107 -19.07 0.20 -7.55
CA ASN A 107 -18.44 -1.09 -7.83
C ASN A 107 -17.57 -1.55 -6.65
N PHE A 108 -18.11 -2.45 -5.82
CA PHE A 108 -17.41 -3.04 -4.69
C PHE A 108 -16.52 -4.22 -5.10
N LYS A 109 -15.40 -4.37 -4.41
CA LYS A 109 -14.46 -5.50 -4.55
C LYS A 109 -14.14 -6.08 -3.18
N VAL A 110 -13.76 -7.36 -3.14
CA VAL A 110 -13.19 -7.97 -1.94
C VAL A 110 -11.96 -7.17 -1.52
N GLY A 111 -11.89 -6.80 -0.24
CA GLY A 111 -10.88 -5.90 0.32
C GLY A 111 -11.29 -4.42 0.43
N ASP A 112 -12.40 -4.02 -0.21
CA ASP A 112 -12.92 -2.65 -0.04
C ASP A 112 -13.35 -2.40 1.41
N TRP A 113 -13.02 -1.22 1.91
CA TRP A 113 -13.45 -0.75 3.22
C TRP A 113 -14.82 -0.12 3.07
N ILE A 114 -15.75 -0.49 3.95
CA ILE A 114 -17.14 -0.02 3.86
C ILE A 114 -17.67 0.38 5.22
N ARG A 115 -18.76 1.15 5.18
CA ARG A 115 -19.66 1.38 6.31
C ARG A 115 -21.11 1.38 5.81
N VAL A 116 -22.06 1.23 6.73
CA VAL A 116 -23.49 1.33 6.40
C VAL A 116 -23.84 2.80 6.11
N LYS A 117 -24.53 3.07 4.99
CA LYS A 117 -24.94 4.43 4.59
C LYS A 117 -25.72 5.13 5.69
N ALA A 118 -25.50 6.43 5.86
CA ALA A 118 -26.26 7.23 6.81
C ALA A 118 -27.77 7.28 6.51
N THR A 119 -28.13 7.18 5.23
CA THR A 119 -29.52 7.17 4.74
C THR A 119 -30.26 5.86 5.00
N VAL A 120 -29.57 4.77 5.36
CA VAL A 120 -30.18 3.46 5.61
C VAL A 120 -30.73 3.43 7.04
N PRO A 121 -32.05 3.29 7.24
CA PRO A 121 -32.63 3.19 8.58
C PRO A 121 -32.37 1.81 9.21
N SER A 122 -32.49 0.75 8.41
CA SER A 122 -32.15 -0.63 8.77
C SER A 122 -31.59 -1.36 7.55
N PRO A 123 -30.44 -2.03 7.66
CA PRO A 123 -29.94 -2.93 6.62
C PRO A 123 -30.92 -4.08 6.35
N LYS A 124 -30.79 -4.72 5.17
CA LYS A 124 -31.61 -5.88 4.74
C LYS A 124 -31.74 -6.98 5.82
N TYR A 125 -30.66 -7.24 6.53
CA TYR A 125 -30.57 -8.28 7.57
C TYR A 125 -30.53 -7.72 9.00
N GLY A 126 -30.78 -6.43 9.18
CA GLY A 126 -30.73 -5.75 10.48
C GLY A 126 -29.31 -5.29 10.86
N TRP A 127 -29.22 -4.56 11.98
CA TRP A 127 -27.96 -3.98 12.47
C TRP A 127 -27.11 -4.94 13.29
N GLU A 128 -27.73 -5.89 14.00
CA GLU A 128 -27.05 -6.72 14.99
C GLU A 128 -26.23 -5.87 15.98
N ASP A 129 -24.91 -6.03 16.05
CA ASP A 129 -23.96 -5.28 16.88
C ASP A 129 -23.19 -4.17 16.12
N VAL A 130 -23.51 -3.99 14.83
CA VAL A 130 -22.93 -2.98 13.93
C VAL A 130 -23.63 -1.64 14.13
N THR A 131 -22.86 -0.56 14.06
CA THR A 131 -23.36 0.83 14.13
C THR A 131 -22.95 1.62 12.89
N ARG A 132 -23.49 2.82 12.71
CA ARG A 132 -23.13 3.73 11.59
C ARG A 132 -21.64 4.08 11.52
N ASN A 133 -20.97 4.08 12.67
CA ASN A 133 -19.53 4.36 12.76
C ASN A 133 -18.67 3.10 12.56
N SER A 134 -19.29 1.92 12.49
CA SER A 134 -18.55 0.67 12.29
C SER A 134 -18.04 0.62 10.86
N ILE A 135 -16.74 0.41 10.72
CA ILE A 135 -16.07 0.25 9.43
C ILE A 135 -15.61 -1.21 9.35
N GLY A 136 -15.92 -1.86 8.23
CA GLY A 136 -15.60 -3.26 7.95
C GLY A 136 -15.01 -3.45 6.57
N ILE A 137 -14.56 -4.67 6.28
CA ILE A 137 -13.90 -5.04 5.02
C ILE A 137 -14.79 -6.01 4.24
N VAL A 138 -14.95 -5.78 2.94
CA VAL A 138 -15.67 -6.71 2.05
C VAL A 138 -14.89 -8.02 1.94
N HIS A 139 -15.50 -9.13 2.35
CA HIS A 139 -14.92 -10.47 2.33
C HIS A 139 -15.44 -11.34 1.21
N SER A 140 -16.69 -11.14 0.82
CA SER A 140 -17.32 -11.91 -0.26
C SER A 140 -18.42 -11.09 -0.93
N LEU A 141 -18.53 -11.24 -2.24
CA LEU A 141 -19.61 -10.65 -3.05
C LEU A 141 -20.49 -11.77 -3.62
N GLN A 142 -21.80 -11.60 -3.54
CA GLN A 142 -22.77 -12.54 -4.08
C GLN A 142 -23.44 -11.97 -5.34
N ASP A 143 -23.90 -12.86 -6.22
CA ASP A 143 -24.50 -12.47 -7.52
C ASP A 143 -25.86 -11.76 -7.35
N ASP A 144 -26.51 -11.93 -6.20
CA ASP A 144 -27.80 -11.31 -5.86
C ASP A 144 -27.67 -9.90 -5.24
N GLY A 145 -26.45 -9.36 -5.19
CA GLY A 145 -26.17 -8.05 -4.60
C GLY A 145 -25.96 -8.08 -3.09
N ASP A 146 -25.86 -9.25 -2.46
CA ASP A 146 -25.45 -9.33 -1.06
C ASP A 146 -23.93 -9.34 -0.91
N VAL A 147 -23.46 -8.74 0.19
CA VAL A 147 -22.07 -8.65 0.56
C VAL A 147 -21.85 -9.21 1.95
N GLY A 148 -20.78 -9.98 2.11
CA GLY A 148 -20.28 -10.44 3.40
C GLY A 148 -19.15 -9.54 3.86
N VAL A 149 -19.31 -8.90 5.01
CA VAL A 149 -18.40 -7.89 5.56
C VAL A 149 -17.79 -8.41 6.85
N ALA A 150 -16.46 -8.40 6.96
CA ALA A 150 -15.79 -8.66 8.22
C ALA A 150 -15.68 -7.40 9.06
N PHE A 151 -15.98 -7.55 10.34
CA PHE A 151 -15.73 -6.55 11.37
C PHE A 151 -14.81 -7.17 12.41
N CYS A 152 -13.74 -6.46 12.79
CA CYS A 152 -12.74 -6.89 13.77
C CYS A 152 -13.28 -7.33 15.15
N PHE A 153 -14.49 -6.92 15.51
CA PHE A 153 -15.16 -7.29 16.76
C PHE A 153 -16.10 -8.50 16.62
N ARG A 154 -16.14 -9.15 15.45
CA ARG A 154 -17.02 -10.30 15.15
C ARG A 154 -16.24 -11.50 14.65
N SER A 155 -16.72 -12.69 14.98
CA SER A 155 -16.18 -13.95 14.48
C SER A 155 -16.87 -14.46 13.21
N ARG A 156 -17.98 -13.84 12.79
CA ARG A 156 -18.76 -14.19 11.59
C ARG A 156 -18.99 -12.94 10.75
N LEU A 157 -19.01 -13.14 9.43
CA LEU A 157 -19.33 -12.07 8.48
C LEU A 157 -20.71 -11.48 8.78
N PHE A 158 -20.80 -10.16 8.71
CA PHE A 158 -22.04 -9.42 8.67
C PHE A 158 -22.55 -9.42 7.22
N LEU A 159 -23.77 -9.91 7.01
CA LEU A 159 -24.40 -9.92 5.69
C LEU A 159 -25.25 -8.66 5.53
N CYS A 160 -25.11 -7.96 4.42
CA CYS A 160 -25.97 -6.83 4.03
C CYS A 160 -26.09 -6.74 2.51
N SER A 161 -26.98 -5.88 2.01
CA SER A 161 -27.04 -5.57 0.59
C SER A 161 -25.95 -4.56 0.23
N VAL A 162 -25.37 -4.63 -0.97
CA VAL A 162 -24.49 -3.57 -1.50
C VAL A 162 -25.20 -2.20 -1.58
N ALA A 163 -26.54 -2.19 -1.63
CA ALA A 163 -27.35 -0.98 -1.55
C ALA A 163 -27.40 -0.36 -0.13
N ASP A 164 -26.97 -1.09 0.90
CA ASP A 164 -26.96 -0.61 2.30
C ASP A 164 -25.64 0.07 2.68
N VAL A 165 -24.58 -0.10 1.88
CA VAL A 165 -23.21 0.28 2.24
C VAL A 165 -22.62 1.30 1.26
N GLU A 166 -21.62 2.02 1.74
CA GLU A 166 -20.79 2.96 0.97
C GLU A 166 -19.32 2.71 1.30
N LYS A 167 -18.42 3.11 0.40
CA LYS A 167 -16.98 2.97 0.65
C LYS A 167 -16.53 3.91 1.76
N ALA A 168 -15.72 3.38 2.67
CA ALA A 168 -15.00 4.12 3.67
C ALA A 168 -13.55 4.31 3.22
N GLN A 169 -12.89 5.38 3.69
CA GLN A 169 -11.48 5.59 3.42
C GLN A 169 -10.65 4.47 4.10
N PRO A 170 -9.83 3.72 3.35
CA PRO A 170 -8.92 2.72 3.92
C PRO A 170 -7.90 3.34 4.85
N PHE A 171 -7.49 2.61 5.88
CA PHE A 171 -6.29 2.96 6.65
C PHE A 171 -5.05 2.36 5.99
N GLU A 172 -3.91 3.00 6.18
CA GLU A 172 -2.63 2.55 5.64
C GLU A 172 -1.63 2.23 6.76
N VAL A 173 -0.77 1.25 6.52
CA VAL A 173 0.32 0.92 7.44
C VAL A 173 1.27 2.12 7.53
N GLY A 174 1.66 2.49 8.74
CA GLY A 174 2.49 3.65 9.04
C GLY A 174 1.69 4.90 9.45
N GLU A 175 0.39 4.97 9.18
CA GLU A 175 -0.44 6.10 9.62
C GLU A 175 -0.45 6.18 11.16
N LYS A 176 -0.38 7.42 11.67
CA LYS A 176 -0.53 7.70 13.10
C LYS A 176 -2.00 7.87 13.41
N VAL A 177 -2.45 7.17 14.45
CA VAL A 177 -3.83 7.21 14.90
C VAL A 177 -3.90 7.28 16.42
N HIS A 178 -5.04 7.72 16.91
CA HIS A 178 -5.47 7.55 18.28
C HIS A 178 -6.94 7.15 18.30
N VAL A 179 -7.46 6.74 19.47
CA VAL A 179 -8.90 6.52 19.62
C VAL A 179 -9.59 7.89 19.68
N SER A 180 -10.67 8.05 18.91
CA SER A 180 -11.40 9.32 18.84
C SER A 180 -11.84 9.76 20.25
N PRO A 181 -11.71 11.04 20.62
CA PRO A 181 -12.08 11.54 21.95
C PRO A 181 -13.56 11.33 22.31
N SER A 182 -14.41 11.10 21.30
CA SER A 182 -15.84 10.81 21.48
C SER A 182 -16.12 9.39 21.97
N ILE A 183 -15.13 8.49 21.93
CA ILE A 183 -15.25 7.08 22.31
C ILE A 183 -14.88 6.91 23.79
N SER A 184 -15.85 6.52 24.60
CA SER A 184 -15.63 6.16 26.01
C SER A 184 -15.04 4.76 26.18
N GLU A 185 -15.52 3.80 25.37
CA GLU A 185 -15.10 2.41 25.41
C GLU A 185 -14.90 1.88 23.98
N PRO A 186 -13.65 1.64 23.53
CA PRO A 186 -13.36 1.15 22.20
C PRO A 186 -13.74 -0.34 22.10
N ARG A 187 -14.18 -0.77 20.92
CA ARG A 187 -14.72 -2.11 20.65
C ARG A 187 -13.73 -3.24 20.91
N LEU A 188 -12.43 -2.97 20.74
CA LEU A 188 -11.36 -3.94 21.02
C LEU A 188 -10.68 -3.71 22.38
N GLY A 189 -11.22 -2.79 23.19
CA GLY A 189 -10.75 -2.49 24.53
C GLY A 189 -9.49 -1.62 24.57
N TRP A 190 -9.28 -1.00 25.74
CA TRP A 190 -8.14 -0.10 25.97
C TRP A 190 -6.81 -0.84 26.14
N LEU A 191 -6.80 -2.07 26.66
CA LEU A 191 -5.58 -2.84 26.96
C LEU A 191 -4.47 -2.01 27.64
N SER A 192 -4.85 -1.19 28.64
CA SER A 192 -4.03 -0.21 29.37
C SER A 192 -3.64 1.10 28.66
N GLU A 193 -4.25 1.39 27.52
CA GLU A 193 -4.11 2.67 26.80
C GLU A 193 -5.23 3.66 27.12
N THR A 194 -5.12 4.88 26.60
CA THR A 194 -6.09 5.97 26.81
C THR A 194 -6.41 6.67 25.48
N ALA A 195 -7.44 7.53 25.45
CA ALA A 195 -7.77 8.32 24.26
C ALA A 195 -6.62 9.28 23.83
N ALA A 196 -5.69 9.59 24.74
CA ALA A 196 -4.49 10.37 24.45
C ALA A 196 -3.32 9.52 23.91
N THR A 197 -3.43 8.20 23.93
CA THR A 197 -2.40 7.31 23.38
C THR A 197 -2.37 7.44 21.87
N ILE A 198 -1.22 7.83 21.35
CA ILE A 198 -0.92 7.88 19.92
C ILE A 198 -0.01 6.71 19.56
N GLY A 199 -0.31 6.04 18.45
CA GLY A 199 0.58 5.05 17.88
C GLY A 199 0.50 5.00 16.36
N ALA A 200 1.46 4.30 15.75
CA ALA A 200 1.48 4.08 14.30
C ALA A 200 0.92 2.71 13.97
N ILE A 201 0.09 2.61 12.92
CA ILE A 201 -0.44 1.33 12.45
C ILE A 201 0.74 0.49 11.93
N SER A 202 1.00 -0.64 12.58
CA SER A 202 2.09 -1.55 12.20
C SER A 202 1.62 -2.62 11.22
N ARG A 203 0.35 -3.02 11.29
CA ARG A 203 -0.28 -4.04 10.44
C ARG A 203 -1.80 -3.88 10.49
N ILE A 204 -2.46 -4.24 9.40
CA ILE A 204 -3.91 -4.35 9.33
C ILE A 204 -4.27 -5.82 9.07
N ASP A 205 -5.12 -6.41 9.90
CA ASP A 205 -5.58 -7.79 9.72
C ASP A 205 -6.72 -7.85 8.67
N MET A 206 -7.07 -9.03 8.14
CA MET A 206 -8.07 -9.16 7.06
C MET A 206 -9.49 -8.70 7.47
N ASP A 207 -9.81 -8.62 8.77
CA ASP A 207 -11.06 -8.05 9.29
C ASP A 207 -11.01 -6.54 9.54
N GLY A 208 -9.92 -5.89 9.15
CA GLY A 208 -9.69 -4.46 9.35
C GLY A 208 -9.07 -4.11 10.71
N THR A 209 -8.76 -5.06 11.59
CA THR A 209 -8.12 -4.74 12.89
C THR A 209 -6.85 -3.93 12.69
N LEU A 210 -6.79 -2.74 13.29
CA LEU A 210 -5.58 -1.90 13.28
C LEU A 210 -4.66 -2.36 14.42
N ASN A 211 -3.53 -2.96 14.09
CA ASN A 211 -2.52 -3.36 15.06
C ASN A 211 -1.48 -2.25 15.19
N ILE A 212 -1.60 -1.47 16.26
CA ILE A 212 -0.90 -0.21 16.50
C ILE A 212 0.35 -0.46 17.36
N LYS A 213 1.48 0.09 16.91
CA LYS A 213 2.71 0.19 17.69
C LYS A 213 2.72 1.48 18.49
N VAL A 214 2.72 1.33 19.81
CA VAL A 214 2.79 2.44 20.78
C VAL A 214 4.20 2.49 21.38
N SER A 215 4.77 3.70 21.46
CA SER A 215 6.11 3.90 22.05
C SER A 215 6.16 3.41 23.49
N GLY A 216 7.19 2.62 23.83
CA GLY A 216 7.38 2.05 25.17
C GLY A 216 6.56 0.78 25.45
N ARG A 217 5.66 0.38 24.54
CA ARG A 217 4.89 -0.88 24.63
C ARG A 217 5.62 -2.00 23.90
N LYS A 218 5.64 -3.20 24.51
CA LYS A 218 6.23 -4.40 23.88
C LYS A 218 5.32 -5.04 22.84
N GLY A 219 4.01 -5.11 23.11
CA GLY A 219 3.02 -5.70 22.21
C GLY A 219 2.24 -4.66 21.41
N LEU A 220 1.53 -5.10 20.39
CA LEU A 220 0.65 -4.25 19.59
C LEU A 220 -0.65 -3.97 20.36
N TRP A 221 -1.18 -2.76 20.20
CA TRP A 221 -2.52 -2.40 20.66
C TRP A 221 -3.50 -2.54 19.50
N LYS A 222 -4.66 -3.18 19.72
CA LYS A 222 -5.66 -3.42 18.69
C LYS A 222 -6.76 -2.39 18.79
N VAL A 223 -7.06 -1.72 17.69
CA VAL A 223 -8.12 -0.73 17.61
C VAL A 223 -9.03 -1.04 16.42
N ALA A 224 -10.34 -0.93 16.65
CA ALA A 224 -11.31 -1.05 15.58
C ALA A 224 -11.24 0.22 14.70
N PRO A 225 -11.28 0.10 13.37
CA PRO A 225 -11.19 1.28 12.51
C PRO A 225 -12.26 2.34 12.74
N GLY A 226 -13.46 1.93 13.17
CA GLY A 226 -14.55 2.84 13.51
C GLY A 226 -14.32 3.68 14.77
N ASP A 227 -13.36 3.28 15.62
CA ASP A 227 -12.99 4.00 16.85
C ASP A 227 -11.73 4.87 16.64
N ALA A 228 -11.02 4.69 15.52
CA ALA A 228 -9.75 5.33 15.24
C ALA A 228 -9.92 6.68 14.51
N GLU A 229 -9.15 7.67 14.92
CA GLU A 229 -9.02 8.96 14.26
C GLU A 229 -7.60 9.12 13.70
N ARG A 230 -7.51 9.56 12.44
CA ARG A 230 -6.24 9.78 11.73
C ARG A 230 -5.61 11.08 12.20
N LEU A 231 -4.33 11.03 12.57
CA LEU A 231 -3.55 12.21 12.88
C LEU A 231 -2.85 12.73 11.62
N SER A 232 -2.58 14.04 11.60
CA SER A 232 -1.80 14.67 10.54
C SER A 232 -0.46 13.94 10.37
N ALA A 233 -0.05 13.72 9.11
CA ALA A 233 1.26 13.17 8.78
C ALA A 233 2.42 14.09 9.22
N PHE A 234 2.13 15.35 9.59
CA PHE A 234 3.09 16.37 10.00
C PHE A 234 3.08 16.58 11.51
N GLU A 235 4.24 16.90 12.07
CA GLU A 235 4.47 17.26 13.47
C GLU A 235 5.02 18.68 13.57
N VAL A 236 4.78 19.35 14.70
CA VAL A 236 5.43 20.63 15.00
C VAL A 236 6.94 20.41 15.03
N GLY A 237 7.67 21.24 14.26
CA GLY A 237 9.10 21.14 14.06
C GLY A 237 9.54 20.41 12.79
N ASP A 238 8.61 19.77 12.04
CA ASP A 238 8.94 19.18 10.75
C ASP A 238 9.40 20.25 9.74
N TRP A 239 10.45 19.94 8.98
CA TRP A 239 10.90 20.81 7.89
C TRP A 239 10.18 20.41 6.61
N VAL A 240 9.69 21.40 5.87
CA VAL A 240 8.82 21.19 4.72
C VAL A 240 9.21 22.10 3.55
N ARG A 241 8.92 21.64 2.34
CA ARG A 241 8.98 22.46 1.12
C ARG A 241 7.71 22.28 0.30
N LEU A 242 7.42 23.23 -0.58
CA LEU A 242 6.32 23.10 -1.53
C LEU A 242 6.60 21.95 -2.52
N LYS A 243 5.58 21.12 -2.77
CA LYS A 243 5.64 20.10 -3.81
C LYS A 243 5.78 20.76 -5.19
N PRO A 244 6.66 20.26 -6.08
CA PRO A 244 6.71 20.72 -7.46
C PRO A 244 5.45 20.26 -8.21
N SER A 245 4.41 21.09 -8.30
CA SER A 245 3.21 20.77 -9.08
C SER A 245 3.39 21.12 -10.57
N ILE A 246 3.13 20.15 -11.45
CA ILE A 246 2.93 20.38 -12.88
C ILE A 246 1.43 20.66 -13.08
N GLY A 247 1.04 21.94 -13.14
CA GLY A 247 -0.25 22.34 -13.72
C GLY A 247 -1.34 22.86 -12.78
N SER A 248 -1.17 22.90 -11.46
CA SER A 248 -2.12 23.56 -10.54
C SER A 248 -1.47 24.74 -9.81
N ARG A 249 -2.16 25.90 -9.81
CA ARG A 249 -1.76 27.09 -9.05
C ARG A 249 -1.71 26.71 -7.55
N PRO A 250 -0.63 27.05 -6.81
CA PRO A 250 -0.57 26.82 -5.37
C PRO A 250 -1.75 27.50 -4.67
N THR A 251 -2.38 26.78 -3.75
CA THR A 251 -3.38 27.33 -2.83
C THR A 251 -2.66 28.21 -1.81
N TYR A 252 -2.67 29.52 -2.09
CA TYR A 252 -2.13 30.61 -1.26
C TYR A 252 -0.58 30.77 -1.18
N ASP A 253 -0.18 32.04 -1.29
CA ASP A 253 1.05 32.76 -0.86
C ASP A 253 2.46 32.16 -1.02
N TRP A 254 2.65 30.98 -1.62
CA TRP A 254 4.00 30.50 -1.98
C TRP A 254 4.60 31.24 -3.18
N ASN A 255 3.80 32.03 -3.90
CA ASN A 255 4.23 32.75 -5.11
C ASN A 255 5.34 33.79 -4.87
N SER A 256 5.53 34.24 -3.63
CA SER A 256 6.59 35.19 -3.24
C SER A 256 7.88 34.51 -2.76
N VAL A 257 7.89 33.17 -2.68
CA VAL A 257 8.95 32.38 -2.05
C VAL A 257 9.65 31.54 -3.12
N GLY A 258 10.97 31.70 -3.26
CA GLY A 258 11.75 30.98 -4.28
C GLY A 258 11.57 29.46 -4.25
N ARG A 259 11.77 28.81 -5.40
CA ARG A 259 11.47 27.37 -5.66
C ARG A 259 12.16 26.35 -4.74
N ILE A 260 13.09 26.75 -3.88
CA ILE A 260 13.93 25.86 -3.04
C ILE A 260 13.77 26.18 -1.54
N SER A 261 12.87 27.08 -1.14
CA SER A 261 12.75 27.48 0.26
C SER A 261 12.23 26.38 1.18
N ILE A 262 12.86 26.26 2.35
CA ILE A 262 12.53 25.28 3.40
C ILE A 262 11.92 26.01 4.59
N ALA A 263 10.71 25.60 4.98
CA ALA A 263 10.01 26.13 6.14
C ALA A 263 9.90 25.07 7.25
N VAL A 264 9.51 25.50 8.45
CA VAL A 264 9.30 24.64 9.62
C VAL A 264 7.83 24.70 10.02
N VAL A 265 7.22 23.55 10.31
CA VAL A 265 5.85 23.46 10.84
C VAL A 265 5.83 24.04 12.25
N HIS A 266 5.16 25.17 12.43
CA HIS A 266 5.05 25.87 13.71
C HIS A 266 3.85 25.36 14.53
N SER A 267 2.69 25.19 13.89
CA SER A 267 1.49 24.63 14.55
C SER A 267 0.65 23.83 13.56
N ILE A 268 -0.13 22.88 14.08
CA ILE A 268 -1.04 22.02 13.31
C ILE A 268 -2.45 22.42 13.71
N GLN A 269 -3.29 22.71 12.72
CA GLN A 269 -4.70 22.99 12.93
C GLN A 269 -5.54 21.76 12.60
N ASP A 270 -6.78 21.78 13.06
CA ASP A 270 -7.78 20.81 12.63
C ASP A 270 -7.99 20.90 11.10
N SER A 271 -8.47 19.83 10.47
CA SER A 271 -8.76 19.75 9.03
C SER A 271 -7.56 19.86 8.06
N GLY A 272 -6.34 19.52 8.49
CA GLY A 272 -5.19 19.34 7.58
C GLY A 272 -4.44 20.62 7.20
N TYR A 273 -4.77 21.76 7.80
CA TYR A 273 -4.01 23.01 7.65
C TYR A 273 -2.86 23.11 8.66
N LEU A 274 -1.76 23.69 8.21
CA LEU A 274 -0.50 23.82 8.95
C LEU A 274 -0.05 25.28 8.92
N GLU A 275 0.37 25.80 10.07
CA GLU A 275 1.03 27.10 10.17
C GLU A 275 2.53 26.90 10.05
N LEU A 276 3.17 27.56 9.08
CA LEU A 276 4.60 27.46 8.81
C LEU A 276 5.36 28.71 9.25
N ALA A 277 6.62 28.53 9.63
CA ALA A 277 7.61 29.59 9.85
C ALA A 277 8.82 29.36 8.95
N GLY A 278 9.46 30.42 8.47
CA GLY A 278 10.64 30.30 7.62
C GLY A 278 11.54 31.50 7.77
N CYS A 279 12.84 31.29 7.92
CA CYS A 279 13.84 32.34 8.15
C CYS A 279 13.93 33.38 7.00
N PHE A 280 13.32 33.10 5.86
CA PHE A 280 13.27 33.96 4.68
C PHE A 280 12.03 34.86 4.59
N ARG A 281 11.08 34.71 5.51
CA ARG A 281 9.84 35.49 5.54
C ARG A 281 9.53 35.93 6.97
N ASN A 282 9.15 37.20 7.11
CA ASN A 282 8.65 37.68 8.39
C ASN A 282 7.23 37.18 8.65
N GLY A 283 7.02 36.60 9.82
CA GLY A 283 5.72 36.09 10.25
C GLY A 283 5.45 34.65 9.79
N LYS A 284 4.33 34.12 10.27
CA LYS A 284 3.87 32.76 9.96
C LYS A 284 2.80 32.80 8.88
N TRP A 285 2.62 31.71 8.15
CA TRP A 285 1.59 31.60 7.12
C TRP A 285 0.93 30.22 7.12
N LEU A 286 -0.30 30.15 6.62
CA LEU A 286 -1.08 28.91 6.58
C LEU A 286 -0.87 28.18 5.23
N THR A 287 -0.79 26.85 5.25
CA THR A 287 -0.78 26.00 4.06
C THR A 287 -1.53 24.70 4.31
N HIS A 288 -2.02 24.05 3.26
CA HIS A 288 -2.64 22.73 3.39
C HIS A 288 -1.58 21.63 3.28
N ASN A 289 -1.74 20.56 4.06
CA ASN A 289 -0.78 19.45 4.13
C ASN A 289 -0.54 18.73 2.78
N THR A 290 -1.46 18.87 1.82
CA THR A 290 -1.33 18.30 0.47
C THR A 290 -0.31 19.02 -0.39
N ASP A 291 -0.07 20.30 -0.13
CA ASP A 291 0.73 21.18 -0.99
C ASP A 291 2.22 21.11 -0.68
N ILE A 292 2.57 20.52 0.46
CA ILE A 292 3.92 20.46 0.98
C ILE A 292 4.39 19.02 1.18
N GLU A 293 5.70 18.83 1.18
CA GLU A 293 6.35 17.56 1.52
C GLU A 293 7.42 17.80 2.58
N LYS A 294 7.66 16.78 3.42
CA LYS A 294 8.74 16.82 4.41
C LYS A 294 10.10 16.80 3.71
N VAL A 295 11.05 17.53 4.25
CA VAL A 295 12.45 17.51 3.83
C VAL A 295 13.35 17.09 4.99
N GLN A 296 14.55 16.64 4.66
CA GLN A 296 15.54 16.28 5.66
C GLN A 296 15.92 17.51 6.49
N THR A 297 15.89 17.36 7.81
CA THR A 297 16.29 18.40 8.75
C THR A 297 17.81 18.45 8.88
N LEU A 298 18.37 19.65 8.99
CA LEU A 298 19.75 19.84 9.42
C LEU A 298 19.82 19.77 10.95
N LYS A 299 20.82 19.06 11.48
CA LYS A 299 21.02 18.83 12.92
C LYS A 299 22.38 19.37 13.35
N ILE A 300 22.45 19.86 14.58
CA ILE A 300 23.71 20.27 15.21
C ILE A 300 24.71 19.10 15.16
N GLY A 301 25.95 19.40 14.78
CA GLY A 301 27.03 18.42 14.60
C GLY A 301 27.14 17.84 13.18
N GLN A 302 26.16 18.05 12.30
CA GLN A 302 26.26 17.61 10.91
C GLN A 302 27.24 18.47 10.12
N HIS A 303 27.99 17.82 9.23
CA HIS A 303 28.88 18.51 8.31
C HIS A 303 28.10 18.93 7.07
N VAL A 304 28.39 20.13 6.60
CA VAL A 304 27.71 20.76 5.48
C VAL A 304 28.69 21.51 4.60
N ARG A 305 28.31 21.65 3.35
CA ARG A 305 28.94 22.55 2.38
C ARG A 305 27.87 23.33 1.63
N PHE A 306 28.29 24.38 0.93
CA PHE A 306 27.39 25.07 0.03
C PHE A 306 26.97 24.17 -1.13
N ARG A 307 25.68 24.29 -1.50
CA ARG A 307 25.13 23.54 -2.62
C ARG A 307 25.84 23.92 -3.92
N ALA A 308 26.23 22.92 -4.72
CA ALA A 308 26.86 23.17 -6.01
C ALA A 308 25.97 24.04 -6.93
N GLY A 309 26.58 25.01 -7.61
CA GLY A 309 25.90 25.85 -8.61
C GLY A 309 25.16 27.07 -8.07
N ILE A 310 25.24 27.38 -6.77
CA ILE A 310 24.72 28.65 -6.25
C ILE A 310 25.63 29.82 -6.68
N SER A 311 25.04 30.89 -7.20
CA SER A 311 25.77 32.12 -7.52
C SER A 311 26.05 32.96 -6.28
N GLU A 312 25.07 33.03 -5.37
CA GLU A 312 25.18 33.71 -4.07
C GLU A 312 24.16 33.10 -3.09
N PRO A 313 24.56 32.76 -1.85
CA PRO A 313 23.63 32.38 -0.79
C PRO A 313 22.65 33.51 -0.50
N ARG A 314 21.43 33.18 -0.08
CA ARG A 314 20.37 34.17 0.20
C ARG A 314 20.79 35.23 1.23
N TRP A 315 21.73 34.88 2.11
CA TRP A 315 22.20 35.73 3.21
C TRP A 315 23.62 36.25 2.99
N GLY A 316 24.15 36.08 1.78
CA GLY A 316 25.50 36.46 1.36
C GLY A 316 26.59 35.52 1.87
N TRP A 317 27.77 35.63 1.27
CA TRP A 317 28.92 34.78 1.57
C TRP A 317 29.54 35.03 2.96
N ARG A 318 29.57 36.28 3.45
CA ARG A 318 30.07 36.67 4.79
C ARG A 318 31.41 35.98 5.14
N ASP A 319 32.40 36.21 4.29
CA ASP A 319 33.77 35.67 4.36
C ASP A 319 33.92 34.16 4.07
N ALA A 320 32.82 33.44 3.85
CA ALA A 320 32.85 32.11 3.25
C ALA A 320 32.99 32.18 1.72
N ASN A 321 33.21 31.04 1.10
CA ASN A 321 33.32 30.87 -0.35
C ASN A 321 32.57 29.59 -0.79
N PRO A 322 32.37 29.36 -2.10
CA PRO A 322 31.62 28.20 -2.60
C PRO A 322 32.13 26.84 -2.12
N ASP A 323 33.43 26.72 -1.84
CA ASP A 323 34.08 25.47 -1.39
C ASP A 323 34.16 25.35 0.13
N SER A 324 33.59 26.30 0.88
CA SER A 324 33.62 26.30 2.34
C SER A 324 32.83 25.13 2.92
N ARG A 325 33.47 24.43 3.85
CA ARG A 325 32.92 23.29 4.60
C ARG A 325 32.89 23.60 6.07
N GLY A 326 31.88 23.11 6.76
CA GLY A 326 31.68 23.45 8.16
C GLY A 326 30.73 22.52 8.88
N VAL A 327 30.50 22.81 10.15
CA VAL A 327 29.61 22.03 11.01
C VAL A 327 28.44 22.89 11.46
N ILE A 328 27.23 22.34 11.43
CA ILE A 328 26.05 22.99 11.99
C ILE A 328 26.26 23.17 13.50
N ALA A 329 26.32 24.42 13.94
CA ALA A 329 26.48 24.81 15.34
C ALA A 329 25.15 25.20 16.01
N GLY A 330 24.11 25.51 15.23
CA GLY A 330 22.79 25.85 15.76
C GLY A 330 21.70 25.81 14.70
N VAL A 331 20.48 25.50 15.14
CA VAL A 331 19.26 25.46 14.32
C VAL A 331 18.16 26.17 15.10
N HIS A 332 17.52 27.18 14.51
CA HIS A 332 16.48 27.98 15.13
C HIS A 332 15.07 27.49 14.74
N ALA A 333 14.06 27.94 15.48
CA ALA A 333 12.67 27.50 15.32
C ALA A 333 12.04 27.89 13.96
N ASP A 334 12.58 28.90 13.28
CA ASP A 334 12.18 29.34 11.94
C ASP A 334 12.99 28.67 10.82
N GLY A 335 13.89 27.74 11.17
CA GLY A 335 14.77 27.06 10.22
C GLY A 335 16.10 27.77 9.95
N GLU A 336 16.38 28.95 10.54
CA GLU A 336 17.71 29.56 10.43
C GLU A 336 18.78 28.61 10.96
N VAL A 337 19.84 28.42 10.16
CA VAL A 337 21.00 27.64 10.57
C VAL A 337 22.21 28.53 10.86
N ARG A 338 23.00 28.10 11.84
CA ARG A 338 24.31 28.66 12.16
C ARG A 338 25.38 27.62 11.90
N VAL A 339 26.36 27.96 11.09
CA VAL A 339 27.41 27.05 10.61
C VAL A 339 28.77 27.59 11.01
N ALA A 340 29.59 26.75 11.64
CA ALA A 340 31.01 27.03 11.87
C ALA A 340 31.79 26.54 10.64
N PHE A 341 32.07 27.43 9.68
CA PHE A 341 32.90 27.10 8.53
C PHE A 341 34.38 27.08 8.93
N PHE A 342 35.12 26.07 8.46
CA PHE A 342 36.55 25.93 8.76
C PHE A 342 37.33 27.10 8.16
N GLY A 343 38.19 27.73 8.97
CA GLY A 343 38.99 28.88 8.56
C GLY A 343 38.23 30.22 8.45
N VAL A 344 36.91 30.24 8.69
CA VAL A 344 36.09 31.46 8.70
C VAL A 344 35.81 31.86 10.16
N PRO A 345 36.20 33.07 10.61
CA PRO A 345 35.91 33.53 11.96
C PRO A 345 34.40 33.67 12.23
N GLY A 346 33.92 33.10 13.34
CA GLY A 346 32.53 33.24 13.79
C GLY A 346 31.58 32.18 13.23
N LEU A 347 30.28 32.43 13.37
CA LEU A 347 29.23 31.54 12.86
C LEU A 347 28.55 32.19 11.66
N TRP A 348 28.65 31.53 10.51
CA TRP A 348 27.87 31.90 9.34
C TRP A 348 26.40 31.63 9.61
N ARG A 349 25.54 32.55 9.19
CA ARG A 349 24.09 32.47 9.38
C ARG A 349 23.42 32.53 8.03
N GLY A 350 22.52 31.59 7.74
CA GLY A 350 21.79 31.62 6.49
C GLY A 350 20.66 30.62 6.37
N ASP A 351 20.17 30.51 5.14
CA ASP A 351 19.04 29.64 4.78
C ASP A 351 19.55 28.21 4.58
N PRO A 352 18.92 27.20 5.20
CA PRO A 352 19.29 25.81 5.00
C PRO A 352 19.18 25.33 3.55
N ALA A 353 18.40 25.99 2.69
CA ALA A 353 18.28 25.67 1.28
C ALA A 353 19.60 25.86 0.50
N ASP A 354 20.50 26.72 1.00
CA ASP A 354 21.79 27.04 0.39
C ASP A 354 22.87 25.98 0.70
N LEU A 355 22.56 25.04 1.61
CA LEU A 355 23.48 24.02 2.08
C LEU A 355 23.09 22.63 1.58
N GLU A 356 24.07 21.75 1.55
CA GLU A 356 23.86 20.31 1.43
C GLU A 356 24.66 19.58 2.52
N ILE A 357 24.08 18.47 3.00
CA ILE A 357 24.73 17.62 3.99
C ILE A 357 25.93 16.95 3.32
N GLU A 358 27.07 17.09 3.95
CA GLU A 358 28.27 16.36 3.57
C GLU A 358 28.39 15.15 4.48
N ASN A 359 28.20 13.96 3.91
CA ASN A 359 28.29 12.72 4.65
C ASN A 359 29.73 12.51 5.12
N ILE A 360 29.92 12.52 6.43
CA ILE A 360 31.11 11.98 7.05
C ILE A 360 30.79 10.56 7.48
N PHE A 361 31.70 9.65 7.16
CA PHE A 361 31.59 8.28 7.60
C PHE A 361 32.46 8.06 8.84
N GLU A 362 31.89 7.42 9.86
CA GLU A 362 32.60 7.09 11.08
C GLU A 362 33.39 5.79 10.93
N VAL A 363 34.42 5.62 11.77
CA VAL A 363 35.22 4.39 11.79
C VAL A 363 34.32 3.19 12.12
N GLY A 364 34.34 2.17 11.27
CA GLY A 364 33.51 0.97 11.36
C GLY A 364 32.23 1.01 10.53
N GLU A 365 31.90 2.15 9.92
CA GLU A 365 30.81 2.22 8.93
C GLU A 365 31.19 1.54 7.63
N TRP A 366 30.17 1.05 6.93
CA TRP A 366 30.32 0.32 5.68
C TRP A 366 29.96 1.23 4.53
N VAL A 367 30.83 1.27 3.53
CA VAL A 367 30.70 2.17 2.38
C VAL A 367 30.88 1.40 1.08
N ARG A 368 30.23 1.90 0.03
CA ARG A 368 30.36 1.40 -1.34
C ARG A 368 30.96 2.49 -2.22
N LEU A 369 31.89 2.09 -3.10
CA LEU A 369 32.51 2.97 -4.08
C LEU A 369 31.53 3.32 -5.21
N THR A 370 31.39 4.59 -5.56
CA THR A 370 30.50 5.06 -6.64
C THR A 370 31.16 4.96 -8.03
N ASN A 371 30.44 5.36 -9.09
CA ASN A 371 30.87 5.20 -10.49
C ASN A 371 31.96 6.20 -10.94
N ASP A 372 32.20 7.26 -10.17
CA ASP A 372 33.04 8.41 -10.58
C ASP A 372 34.50 8.28 -10.10
N VAL A 373 34.97 7.05 -9.87
CA VAL A 373 36.30 6.79 -9.31
C VAL A 373 37.24 6.25 -10.39
N GLU A 374 38.38 6.92 -10.60
CA GLU A 374 39.46 6.38 -11.41
C GLU A 374 39.93 5.04 -10.83
N GLN A 375 40.16 4.06 -11.70
CA GLN A 375 40.40 2.68 -11.28
C GLN A 375 41.62 2.58 -10.35
N TRP A 376 41.37 2.34 -9.06
CA TRP A 376 42.43 2.17 -8.04
C TRP A 376 42.61 0.69 -7.74
N ARG A 377 43.75 0.12 -8.16
CA ARG A 377 44.10 -1.30 -7.97
C ARG A 377 42.98 -2.24 -8.49
N SER A 378 42.50 -3.18 -7.66
CA SER A 378 41.43 -4.11 -8.06
C SER A 378 40.02 -3.56 -7.79
N LEU A 379 39.90 -2.34 -7.27
CA LEU A 379 38.61 -1.75 -6.96
C LEU A 379 37.88 -1.36 -8.24
N LYS A 380 36.59 -1.63 -8.22
CA LYS A 380 35.62 -1.27 -9.24
C LYS A 380 34.45 -0.52 -8.58
N PRO A 381 33.68 0.27 -9.35
CA PRO A 381 32.41 0.78 -8.86
C PRO A 381 31.56 -0.35 -8.26
N GLY A 382 30.98 -0.10 -7.10
CA GLY A 382 30.24 -1.08 -6.32
C GLY A 382 31.03 -1.89 -5.32
N SER A 383 32.36 -1.73 -5.24
CA SER A 383 33.19 -2.37 -4.21
C SER A 383 32.75 -1.90 -2.81
N ILE A 384 32.67 -2.82 -1.84
CA ILE A 384 32.25 -2.52 -0.47
C ILE A 384 33.46 -2.63 0.47
N GLY A 385 33.59 -1.66 1.38
CA GLY A 385 34.67 -1.59 2.35
C GLY A 385 34.21 -1.03 3.70
N VAL A 386 35.13 -1.06 4.67
CA VAL A 386 34.91 -0.57 6.04
C VAL A 386 35.78 0.65 6.28
N VAL A 387 35.18 1.70 6.83
CA VAL A 387 35.85 2.96 7.15
C VAL A 387 36.80 2.75 8.32
N HIS A 388 38.05 3.17 8.16
CA HIS A 388 39.11 3.04 9.16
C HIS A 388 39.64 4.38 9.66
N GLY A 389 39.24 5.49 9.05
CA GLY A 389 39.66 6.82 9.46
C GLY A 389 39.14 7.91 8.54
N VAL A 390 39.41 9.14 8.95
CA VAL A 390 38.98 10.38 8.30
C VAL A 390 40.22 11.27 8.19
N GLY A 391 40.47 11.88 7.03
CA GLY A 391 41.66 12.69 6.75
C GLY A 391 41.56 14.11 7.30
N TYR A 392 42.61 14.61 7.95
CA TYR A 392 42.62 15.96 8.52
C TYR A 392 43.85 16.75 8.07
N GLN A 393 43.64 18.03 7.75
CA GLN A 393 44.69 19.01 7.55
C GLN A 393 44.65 20.02 8.70
N GLY A 394 45.49 19.81 9.71
CA GLY A 394 45.39 20.53 10.99
C GLY A 394 44.15 20.08 11.76
N ASP A 395 43.34 21.02 12.23
CA ASP A 395 42.07 20.76 12.93
C ASP A 395 40.86 20.67 11.98
N ALA A 396 41.07 20.83 10.66
CA ALA A 396 40.01 20.80 9.66
C ALA A 396 40.00 19.47 8.89
N TRP A 397 38.82 18.91 8.70
CA TRP A 397 38.63 17.75 7.83
C TRP A 397 38.97 18.14 6.38
N ASP A 398 39.86 17.36 5.73
CA ASP A 398 40.34 17.67 4.37
C ASP A 398 39.42 17.13 3.26
N GLY A 399 38.31 16.50 3.64
CA GLY A 399 37.36 15.89 2.72
C GLY A 399 37.63 14.43 2.39
N THR A 400 38.74 13.85 2.87
CA THR A 400 39.11 12.47 2.56
C THR A 400 38.69 11.48 3.64
N ILE A 401 38.44 10.24 3.22
CA ILE A 401 38.04 9.10 4.06
C ILE A 401 39.01 7.94 3.78
N HIS A 402 39.42 7.25 4.83
CA HIS A 402 40.32 6.09 4.75
C HIS A 402 39.47 4.82 4.86
N VAL A 403 39.44 4.00 3.81
CA VAL A 403 38.59 2.79 3.71
C VAL A 403 39.46 1.56 3.48
N ALA A 404 39.25 0.49 4.24
CA ALA A 404 39.75 -0.83 3.84
C ALA A 404 38.70 -1.56 3.01
N PHE A 405 39.08 -1.90 1.79
CA PHE A 405 38.27 -2.71 0.91
C PHE A 405 38.68 -4.18 0.99
N CYS A 406 37.69 -5.06 0.87
CA CYS A 406 37.88 -6.50 0.97
C CYS A 406 38.93 -7.02 -0.02
N GLY A 407 40.00 -7.64 0.49
CA GLY A 407 41.07 -8.21 -0.33
C GLY A 407 42.16 -7.23 -0.78
N GLU A 408 42.10 -5.96 -0.36
CA GLU A 408 43.18 -5.00 -0.56
C GLU A 408 44.11 -4.92 0.67
N GLN A 409 45.41 -4.76 0.44
CA GLN A 409 46.40 -4.65 1.52
C GLN A 409 46.51 -3.22 2.08
N GLU A 410 46.34 -2.22 1.20
CA GLU A 410 46.41 -0.82 1.56
C GLU A 410 45.01 -0.22 1.70
N ARG A 411 44.89 0.81 2.53
CA ARG A 411 43.66 1.57 2.67
C ARG A 411 43.53 2.52 1.49
N TRP A 412 42.36 2.53 0.89
CA TRP A 412 41.99 3.57 -0.07
C TRP A 412 41.80 4.89 0.68
N ILE A 413 42.34 5.97 0.13
CA ILE A 413 42.19 7.33 0.65
C ILE A 413 41.63 8.17 -0.50
N GLY A 414 40.45 8.74 -0.31
CA GLY A 414 39.82 9.55 -1.34
C GLY A 414 38.64 10.35 -0.79
N PRO A 415 38.03 11.21 -1.62
CA PRO A 415 36.97 12.10 -1.19
C PRO A 415 35.72 11.33 -0.75
N SER A 416 35.03 11.81 0.30
CA SER A 416 33.77 11.20 0.76
C SER A 416 32.67 11.16 -0.31
N SER A 417 32.70 12.07 -1.28
CA SER A 417 31.75 12.11 -2.40
C SER A 417 31.83 10.89 -3.33
N GLN A 418 32.92 10.13 -3.28
CA GLN A 418 33.11 8.88 -4.04
C GLN A 418 32.59 7.65 -3.29
N LEU A 419 31.97 7.84 -2.12
CA LEU A 419 31.46 6.80 -1.25
C LEU A 419 29.96 7.00 -0.99
N GLU A 420 29.23 5.90 -0.92
CA GLU A 420 27.87 5.85 -0.38
C GLU A 420 27.81 4.91 0.83
N GLY A 421 27.04 5.27 1.86
CA GLY A 421 26.84 4.40 3.01
C GLY A 421 26.00 3.18 2.65
N VAL A 422 26.36 2.00 3.16
CA VAL A 422 25.59 0.76 2.97
C VAL A 422 25.30 0.07 4.29
N SER A 423 24.21 -0.70 4.33
CA SER A 423 23.89 -1.54 5.49
C SER A 423 25.05 -2.46 5.82
N LYS A 424 25.45 -2.46 7.08
CA LYS A 424 26.48 -3.34 7.60
C LYS A 424 25.97 -4.78 7.68
N PHE A 425 26.75 -5.73 7.20
CA PHE A 425 26.51 -7.15 7.48
C PHE A 425 26.82 -7.47 8.95
N VAL A 426 26.03 -8.35 9.54
CA VAL A 426 26.18 -8.82 10.92
C VAL A 426 26.32 -10.34 10.99
N VAL A 427 27.05 -10.82 11.99
CA VAL A 427 27.20 -12.26 12.27
C VAL A 427 25.83 -12.87 12.56
N GLY A 428 25.53 -14.01 11.96
CA GLY A 428 24.23 -14.70 12.04
C GLY A 428 23.31 -14.46 10.85
N GLN A 429 23.55 -13.44 10.01
CA GLN A 429 22.75 -13.22 8.79
C GLN A 429 22.92 -14.36 7.80
N ARG A 430 21.82 -14.69 7.09
CA ARG A 430 21.81 -15.63 5.98
C ARG A 430 22.05 -14.88 4.69
N VAL A 431 22.99 -15.36 3.89
CA VAL A 431 23.39 -14.71 2.64
C VAL A 431 23.58 -15.76 1.54
N ARG A 432 23.47 -15.29 0.29
CA ARG A 432 23.84 -16.06 -0.90
C ARG A 432 24.57 -15.16 -1.90
N ILE A 433 25.25 -15.77 -2.87
CA ILE A 433 25.90 -15.03 -3.95
C ILE A 433 24.86 -14.50 -4.94
N ARG A 434 24.98 -13.22 -5.28
CA ARG A 434 24.12 -12.56 -6.27
C ARG A 434 24.15 -13.31 -7.61
N GLY A 435 22.99 -13.46 -8.24
CA GLY A 435 22.84 -14.22 -9.49
C GLY A 435 23.66 -13.70 -10.67
N CYS A 436 24.07 -12.42 -10.65
CA CYS A 436 24.89 -11.81 -11.70
C CYS A 436 26.39 -12.14 -11.60
N ILE A 437 26.86 -12.74 -10.51
CA ILE A 437 28.29 -13.00 -10.26
C ILE A 437 28.71 -14.33 -10.89
N ARG A 438 29.43 -14.27 -12.01
CA ARG A 438 29.91 -15.50 -12.70
C ARG A 438 31.08 -16.19 -11.97
N GLN A 439 31.99 -15.39 -11.41
CA GLN A 439 33.13 -15.88 -10.63
C GLN A 439 33.30 -15.00 -9.38
N PRO A 440 33.07 -15.56 -8.18
CA PRO A 440 33.32 -14.86 -6.93
C PRO A 440 34.82 -14.60 -6.73
N ARG A 441 35.19 -13.48 -6.12
CA ARG A 441 36.58 -13.07 -5.84
C ARG A 441 37.39 -14.17 -5.15
N PHE A 442 36.78 -14.88 -4.19
CA PHE A 442 37.42 -15.95 -3.42
C PHE A 442 37.07 -17.36 -3.91
N GLY A 443 36.42 -17.46 -5.08
CA GLY A 443 36.03 -18.72 -5.69
C GLY A 443 34.82 -19.41 -5.03
N TRP A 444 34.32 -20.44 -5.72
CA TRP A 444 33.08 -21.13 -5.34
C TRP A 444 33.23 -22.12 -4.18
N SER A 445 34.41 -22.69 -3.93
CA SER A 445 34.64 -23.66 -2.84
C SER A 445 33.58 -24.79 -2.74
N ASN A 446 33.15 -25.35 -3.88
CA ASN A 446 32.06 -26.34 -4.04
C ASN A 446 30.62 -25.83 -3.82
N HIS A 447 30.43 -24.51 -3.77
CA HIS A 447 29.13 -23.86 -3.72
C HIS A 447 28.67 -23.36 -5.09
N ASN A 448 27.42 -22.94 -5.17
CA ASN A 448 26.80 -22.35 -6.36
C ASN A 448 25.83 -21.24 -5.95
N HIS A 449 25.13 -20.61 -6.90
CA HIS A 449 24.17 -19.54 -6.62
C HIS A 449 23.00 -19.93 -5.70
N SER A 450 22.65 -21.22 -5.61
CA SER A 450 21.59 -21.72 -4.72
C SER A 450 22.08 -21.99 -3.28
N SER A 451 23.39 -21.90 -3.05
CA SER A 451 23.98 -22.16 -1.73
C SER A 451 23.72 -20.99 -0.80
N ILE A 452 22.93 -21.24 0.25
CA ILE A 452 22.66 -20.28 1.33
C ILE A 452 23.54 -20.65 2.51
N GLY A 453 24.24 -19.67 3.08
CA GLY A 453 25.05 -19.84 4.27
C GLY A 453 24.83 -18.73 5.30
N THR A 454 25.30 -18.98 6.52
CA THR A 454 25.21 -18.05 7.64
C THR A 454 26.57 -17.38 7.87
N ILE A 455 26.60 -16.05 8.00
CA ILE A 455 27.83 -15.31 8.32
C ILE A 455 28.30 -15.73 9.72
N SER A 456 29.48 -16.35 9.81
CA SER A 456 30.08 -16.80 11.07
C SER A 456 31.03 -15.76 11.67
N SER A 457 31.69 -14.96 10.85
CA SER A 457 32.58 -13.87 11.29
C SER A 457 32.85 -12.89 10.15
N ILE A 458 33.28 -11.68 10.50
CA ILE A 458 33.60 -10.61 9.54
C ILE A 458 34.98 -10.04 9.86
N ASP A 459 35.85 -9.93 8.85
CA ASP A 459 37.19 -9.36 8.98
C ASP A 459 37.15 -7.83 9.04
N ALA A 460 38.26 -7.22 9.47
CA ALA A 460 38.40 -5.75 9.53
C ALA A 460 38.30 -5.07 8.15
N ASP A 461 38.60 -5.77 7.06
CA ASP A 461 38.42 -5.29 5.68
C ASP A 461 37.01 -5.56 5.12
N GLY A 462 36.08 -6.06 5.95
CA GLY A 462 34.71 -6.39 5.56
C GLY A 462 34.53 -7.77 4.92
N LYS A 463 35.61 -8.56 4.76
CA LYS A 463 35.52 -9.92 4.20
C LYS A 463 34.63 -10.82 5.06
N LEU A 464 33.68 -11.51 4.42
CA LEU A 464 32.71 -12.37 5.09
C LEU A 464 33.22 -13.80 5.16
N ARG A 465 33.10 -14.43 6.34
CA ARG A 465 33.25 -15.88 6.50
C ARG A 465 31.88 -16.49 6.67
N ILE A 466 31.51 -17.41 5.78
CA ILE A 466 30.17 -17.98 5.71
C ILE A 466 30.26 -19.48 6.00
N HIS A 467 29.44 -19.94 6.94
CA HIS A 467 29.25 -21.34 7.23
C HIS A 467 28.04 -21.88 6.47
N THR A 468 28.20 -23.01 5.79
CA THR A 468 27.10 -23.72 5.13
C THR A 468 26.97 -25.12 5.73
N PRO A 469 25.75 -25.68 5.84
CA PRO A 469 25.57 -27.05 6.32
C PRO A 469 26.31 -28.12 5.49
N ALA A 470 26.57 -27.81 4.22
CA ALA A 470 27.28 -28.70 3.29
C ALA A 470 28.81 -28.60 3.34
N GLY A 471 29.37 -27.64 4.10
CA GLY A 471 30.81 -27.32 4.09
C GLY A 471 31.48 -27.44 5.46
N ALA A 472 32.59 -28.18 5.54
CA ALA A 472 33.39 -28.31 6.76
C ALA A 472 34.31 -27.09 7.05
N ARG A 473 34.52 -26.21 6.06
CA ARG A 473 35.34 -24.98 6.18
C ARG A 473 34.51 -23.76 5.84
N ALA A 474 34.85 -22.62 6.45
CA ALA A 474 34.20 -21.35 6.16
C ALA A 474 34.48 -20.92 4.71
N TRP A 475 33.42 -20.62 3.97
CA TRP A 475 33.47 -20.05 2.64
C TRP A 475 33.73 -18.54 2.75
N LEU A 476 34.85 -18.08 2.18
CA LEU A 476 35.19 -16.66 2.15
C LEU A 476 34.45 -15.99 1.00
N ILE A 477 33.79 -14.85 1.25
CA ILE A 477 33.08 -14.11 0.21
C ILE A 477 33.29 -12.60 0.37
N ASP A 478 33.37 -11.91 -0.76
CA ASP A 478 33.41 -10.44 -0.84
C ASP A 478 32.00 -9.88 -0.54
N PRO A 479 31.86 -8.91 0.38
CA PRO A 479 30.55 -8.31 0.69
C PRO A 479 29.85 -7.69 -0.52
N ALA A 480 30.57 -7.27 -1.56
CA ALA A 480 29.97 -6.73 -2.80
C ALA A 480 29.29 -7.81 -3.66
N GLU A 481 29.59 -9.09 -3.44
CA GLU A 481 29.12 -10.22 -4.26
C GLU A 481 27.92 -10.95 -3.65
N VAL A 482 27.53 -10.58 -2.43
CA VAL A 482 26.44 -11.23 -1.69
C VAL A 482 25.18 -10.36 -1.62
N GLU A 483 24.06 -11.05 -1.44
CA GLU A 483 22.78 -10.48 -1.04
C GLU A 483 22.28 -11.19 0.22
N GLU A 484 21.61 -10.42 1.08
CA GLU A 484 20.90 -10.97 2.24
C GLU A 484 19.74 -11.83 1.75
N VAL A 485 19.60 -13.01 2.34
CA VAL A 485 18.46 -13.89 2.12
C VAL A 485 17.52 -13.67 3.28
N GLU A 486 16.61 -12.72 3.09
CA GLU A 486 15.42 -12.63 3.93
C GLU A 486 14.54 -13.85 3.60
N GLU A 487 14.30 -14.72 4.58
CA GLU A 487 13.16 -15.63 4.45
C GLU A 487 11.93 -14.74 4.47
N GLU A 488 11.19 -14.71 3.36
CA GLU A 488 9.96 -13.94 3.28
C GLU A 488 9.04 -14.33 4.44
N GLU A 489 8.91 -13.43 5.41
CA GLU A 489 7.98 -13.62 6.51
C GLU A 489 6.57 -13.78 5.96
N VAL A 490 5.82 -14.70 6.57
CA VAL A 490 4.42 -14.95 6.22
C VAL A 490 3.59 -13.81 6.81
N CYS A 491 3.02 -13.01 5.91
CA CYS A 491 2.25 -11.82 6.23
C CYS A 491 0.75 -12.10 6.15
N VAL A 492 -0.04 -11.23 6.77
CA VAL A 492 -1.49 -11.22 6.56
C VAL A 492 -1.79 -11.00 5.07
N GLY A 493 -2.74 -11.78 4.54
CA GLY A 493 -3.12 -11.81 3.13
C GLY A 493 -2.35 -12.84 2.30
N ASP A 494 -1.24 -13.38 2.82
CA ASP A 494 -0.48 -14.42 2.11
C ASP A 494 -1.30 -15.72 2.02
N TRP A 495 -1.18 -16.37 0.86
CA TRP A 495 -1.72 -17.69 0.65
C TRP A 495 -0.70 -18.72 1.09
N VAL A 496 -1.14 -19.70 1.87
CA VAL A 496 -0.24 -20.66 2.52
C VAL A 496 -0.79 -22.07 2.48
N LYS A 497 0.12 -23.03 2.57
CA LYS A 497 -0.18 -24.42 2.91
C LYS A 497 0.75 -24.89 4.03
N VAL A 498 0.39 -25.99 4.68
CA VAL A 498 1.25 -26.61 5.70
C VAL A 498 2.44 -27.30 5.02
N LYS A 499 3.66 -27.02 5.48
CA LYS A 499 4.88 -27.61 4.91
C LYS A 499 4.85 -29.14 5.00
N ASP A 500 5.35 -29.81 3.97
CA ASP A 500 5.39 -31.28 3.92
C ASP A 500 6.30 -31.89 5.02
N SER A 501 7.22 -31.10 5.58
CA SER A 501 8.10 -31.52 6.69
C SER A 501 7.42 -31.53 8.06
N VAL A 502 6.23 -30.93 8.20
CA VAL A 502 5.51 -30.85 9.47
C VAL A 502 4.70 -32.13 9.69
N GLY A 503 5.16 -33.00 10.59
CA GLY A 503 4.40 -34.22 10.91
C GLY A 503 3.09 -33.95 11.66
N THR A 504 3.09 -33.05 12.65
CA THR A 504 1.89 -32.65 13.41
C THR A 504 2.01 -31.21 13.85
N PRO A 505 1.05 -30.34 13.47
CA PRO A 505 1.03 -28.95 13.88
C PRO A 505 0.89 -28.80 15.40
N VAL A 506 1.48 -27.73 15.96
CA VAL A 506 1.46 -27.40 17.39
C VAL A 506 0.04 -27.32 17.94
N TYR A 507 -0.88 -26.74 17.16
CA TYR A 507 -2.29 -26.57 17.53
C TYR A 507 -3.21 -27.64 16.90
N GLN A 508 -2.63 -28.75 16.43
CA GLN A 508 -3.32 -29.89 15.80
C GLN A 508 -3.94 -29.57 14.42
N TRP A 509 -4.27 -30.62 13.68
CA TRP A 509 -4.76 -30.53 12.31
C TRP A 509 -6.18 -29.97 12.18
N GLY A 510 -7.09 -30.35 13.08
CA GLY A 510 -8.53 -30.12 12.84
C GLY A 510 -8.95 -30.73 11.49
N ASP A 511 -9.61 -29.93 10.64
CA ASP A 511 -10.05 -30.32 9.30
C ASP A 511 -9.00 -30.05 8.19
N VAL A 512 -7.82 -29.55 8.56
CA VAL A 512 -6.74 -29.14 7.64
C VAL A 512 -5.80 -30.32 7.37
N ASN A 513 -5.18 -30.32 6.19
CA ASN A 513 -4.12 -31.25 5.81
C ASN A 513 -3.08 -30.55 4.91
N HIS A 514 -1.99 -31.23 4.55
CA HIS A 514 -0.93 -30.67 3.70
C HIS A 514 -1.38 -30.14 2.32
N SER A 515 -2.50 -30.66 1.79
CA SER A 515 -3.04 -30.20 0.50
C SER A 515 -3.95 -28.98 0.62
N SER A 516 -4.35 -28.62 1.86
CA SER A 516 -5.24 -27.50 2.13
C SER A 516 -4.52 -26.18 1.87
N ILE A 517 -5.17 -25.28 1.15
CA ILE A 517 -4.66 -23.95 0.84
C ILE A 517 -5.57 -22.93 1.55
N GLY A 518 -4.97 -22.05 2.35
CA GLY A 518 -5.67 -21.03 3.11
C GLY A 518 -5.01 -19.66 2.97
N VAL A 519 -5.67 -18.64 3.52
CA VAL A 519 -5.19 -17.25 3.50
C VAL A 519 -4.93 -16.81 4.93
N VAL A 520 -3.76 -16.22 5.18
CA VAL A 520 -3.42 -15.69 6.51
C VAL A 520 -4.32 -14.51 6.82
N HIS A 521 -5.17 -14.67 7.82
CA HIS A 521 -6.22 -13.70 8.16
C HIS A 521 -5.77 -12.73 9.24
N ARG A 522 -4.96 -13.22 10.19
CA ARG A 522 -4.38 -12.44 11.29
C ARG A 522 -3.05 -13.07 11.70
N ALA A 523 -2.14 -12.25 12.18
CA ALA A 523 -0.87 -12.68 12.75
C ALA A 523 -0.65 -12.03 14.13
N ASP A 524 -0.05 -12.73 15.09
CA ASP A 524 0.26 -12.17 16.41
C ASP A 524 1.37 -12.99 17.06
N ASP A 525 2.48 -12.34 17.45
CA ASP A 525 3.58 -12.98 18.20
C ASP A 525 4.04 -14.36 17.66
N GLY A 526 4.26 -14.45 16.34
CA GLY A 526 4.68 -15.69 15.66
C GLY A 526 3.57 -16.74 15.47
N GLU A 527 2.34 -16.42 15.87
CA GLU A 527 1.13 -17.19 15.60
C GLU A 527 0.38 -16.63 14.40
N LEU A 528 -0.22 -17.52 13.62
CA LEU A 528 -1.02 -17.19 12.46
C LEU A 528 -2.42 -17.79 12.60
N TRP A 529 -3.43 -17.02 12.21
CA TRP A 529 -4.80 -17.45 12.05
C TRP A 529 -5.10 -17.51 10.56
N ILE A 530 -5.29 -18.71 10.04
CA ILE A 530 -5.47 -18.97 8.61
C ILE A 530 -6.94 -19.25 8.33
N ALA A 531 -7.50 -18.51 7.38
CA ALA A 531 -8.83 -18.76 6.85
C ALA A 531 -8.75 -19.85 5.78
N PHE A 532 -9.52 -20.91 5.96
CA PHE A 532 -9.80 -21.89 4.92
C PHE A 532 -11.23 -21.73 4.45
N CYS A 533 -11.46 -21.73 3.15
CA CYS A 533 -12.79 -21.48 2.56
C CYS A 533 -13.88 -22.48 3.00
N PHE A 534 -13.46 -23.62 3.58
CA PHE A 534 -14.31 -24.69 4.07
C PHE A 534 -14.48 -24.73 5.60
N CYS A 535 -13.80 -23.86 6.33
CA CYS A 535 -13.88 -23.77 7.78
C CYS A 535 -14.58 -22.46 8.18
N GLU A 536 -15.52 -22.54 9.13
CA GLU A 536 -16.10 -21.32 9.73
C GLU A 536 -15.13 -20.62 10.69
N ARG A 537 -14.16 -21.36 11.26
CA ARG A 537 -13.18 -20.83 12.21
C ARG A 537 -11.81 -20.74 11.55
N LEU A 538 -11.06 -19.72 11.98
CA LEU A 538 -9.65 -19.59 11.60
C LEU A 538 -8.82 -20.69 12.26
N TRP A 539 -7.97 -21.35 11.49
CA TRP A 539 -7.04 -22.35 11.96
C TRP A 539 -5.78 -21.68 12.53
N LEU A 540 -5.42 -22.03 13.77
CA LEU A 540 -4.28 -21.45 14.47
C LEU A 540 -3.02 -22.29 14.20
N CYS A 541 -1.91 -21.66 13.85
CA CYS A 541 -0.62 -22.33 13.66
C CYS A 541 0.56 -21.42 14.03
N LYS A 542 1.77 -21.97 14.08
CA LYS A 542 3.01 -21.19 14.14
C LYS A 542 3.49 -20.84 12.73
N ALA A 543 4.12 -19.68 12.57
CA ALA A 543 4.57 -19.20 11.25
C ALA A 543 5.54 -20.16 10.54
N TRP A 544 6.39 -20.88 11.30
CA TRP A 544 7.35 -21.82 10.73
C TRP A 544 6.71 -23.08 10.13
N GLU A 545 5.46 -23.40 10.48
CA GLU A 545 4.74 -24.61 10.05
C GLU A 545 4.21 -24.50 8.62
N VAL A 546 4.12 -23.29 8.08
CA VAL A 546 3.51 -23.01 6.79
C VAL A 546 4.51 -22.44 5.80
N GLU A 547 4.22 -22.62 4.52
CA GLU A 547 4.95 -22.01 3.41
C GLU A 547 3.99 -21.28 2.47
N LYS A 548 4.48 -20.20 1.87
CA LYS A 548 3.71 -19.41 0.91
C LYS A 548 3.43 -20.21 -0.35
N VAL A 549 2.25 -20.01 -0.92
CA VAL A 549 1.85 -20.52 -2.24
C VAL A 549 1.35 -19.37 -3.11
N ARG A 550 1.37 -19.56 -4.43
CA ARG A 550 0.86 -18.55 -5.36
C ARG A 550 -0.65 -18.34 -5.11
N PRO A 551 -1.12 -17.10 -4.90
CA PRO A 551 -2.54 -16.80 -4.81
C PRO A 551 -3.23 -16.96 -6.16
N PHE A 552 -4.50 -17.38 -6.17
CA PHE A 552 -5.34 -17.26 -7.36
C PHE A 552 -5.82 -15.82 -7.53
N ARG A 553 -5.94 -15.38 -8.79
CA ARG A 553 -6.35 -14.01 -9.15
C ARG A 553 -7.48 -14.05 -10.16
N GLN A 554 -8.30 -13.02 -10.16
CA GLN A 554 -9.29 -12.82 -11.22
C GLN A 554 -8.57 -12.79 -12.59
N GLY A 555 -9.12 -13.51 -13.57
CA GLY A 555 -8.53 -13.71 -14.89
C GLY A 555 -7.66 -14.96 -15.02
N ASP A 556 -7.29 -15.62 -13.91
CA ASP A 556 -6.52 -16.87 -13.96
C ASP A 556 -7.29 -17.93 -14.76
N LYS A 557 -6.62 -18.50 -15.78
CA LYS A 557 -7.13 -19.65 -16.52
C LYS A 557 -6.84 -20.90 -15.71
N VAL A 558 -7.89 -21.66 -15.44
CA VAL A 558 -7.85 -22.75 -14.47
C VAL A 558 -8.56 -23.98 -15.00
N ARG A 559 -8.18 -25.13 -14.43
CA ARG A 559 -8.83 -26.41 -14.62
C ARG A 559 -8.90 -27.16 -13.31
N ILE A 560 -9.81 -28.12 -13.24
CA ILE A 560 -9.94 -28.98 -12.06
C ILE A 560 -8.69 -29.87 -11.95
N ARG A 561 -8.18 -30.04 -10.72
CA ARG A 561 -7.00 -30.83 -10.42
C ARG A 561 -7.20 -32.28 -10.89
N PRO A 562 -6.27 -32.86 -11.68
CA PRO A 562 -6.36 -34.25 -12.10
C PRO A 562 -6.38 -35.20 -10.90
N GLY A 563 -7.18 -36.25 -10.98
CA GLY A 563 -7.31 -37.23 -9.91
C GLY A 563 -8.16 -36.78 -8.73
N LEU A 564 -8.75 -35.59 -8.77
CA LEU A 564 -9.78 -35.18 -7.81
C LEU A 564 -10.98 -36.13 -7.91
N VAL A 565 -11.37 -36.74 -6.79
CA VAL A 565 -12.48 -37.71 -6.75
C VAL A 565 -13.82 -36.99 -6.56
N SER A 566 -13.89 -36.07 -5.60
CA SER A 566 -15.06 -35.23 -5.39
C SER A 566 -14.61 -33.84 -4.92
N PRO A 567 -14.94 -32.77 -5.66
CA PRO A 567 -14.78 -31.41 -5.18
C PRO A 567 -15.63 -31.20 -3.93
N ARG A 568 -15.19 -30.29 -3.07
CA ARG A 568 -15.86 -30.05 -1.78
C ARG A 568 -17.28 -29.52 -1.93
N TRP A 569 -17.52 -28.67 -2.92
CA TRP A 569 -18.85 -28.14 -3.27
C TRP A 569 -19.54 -28.94 -4.39
N GLY A 570 -19.06 -30.15 -4.65
CA GLY A 570 -19.60 -31.05 -5.66
C GLY A 570 -19.18 -30.70 -7.09
N TRP A 571 -19.38 -31.67 -7.98
CA TRP A 571 -19.02 -31.54 -9.40
C TRP A 571 -19.93 -30.61 -10.19
N GLY A 572 -21.21 -30.49 -9.82
CA GLY A 572 -22.18 -29.86 -10.70
C GLY A 572 -22.33 -30.63 -12.02
N MET A 573 -22.15 -29.97 -13.16
CA MET A 573 -22.09 -30.57 -14.50
C MET A 573 -20.65 -30.72 -15.01
N GLU A 574 -19.67 -30.29 -14.23
CA GLU A 574 -18.28 -30.18 -14.63
C GLU A 574 -17.54 -31.52 -14.51
N THR A 575 -16.46 -31.67 -15.28
CA THR A 575 -15.60 -32.86 -15.26
C THR A 575 -14.14 -32.42 -15.16
N TYR A 576 -13.21 -33.35 -14.96
CA TYR A 576 -11.78 -33.05 -14.95
C TYR A 576 -11.26 -32.39 -16.26
N ALA A 577 -12.02 -32.49 -17.36
CA ALA A 577 -11.71 -31.83 -18.63
C ALA A 577 -12.19 -30.36 -18.71
N SER A 578 -12.99 -29.91 -17.74
CA SER A 578 -13.51 -28.56 -17.70
C SER A 578 -12.40 -27.53 -17.50
N LYS A 579 -12.41 -26.50 -18.35
CA LYS A 579 -11.52 -25.33 -18.30
C LYS A 579 -12.33 -24.07 -18.09
N GLY A 580 -11.88 -23.22 -17.19
CA GLY A 580 -12.60 -22.01 -16.78
C GLY A 580 -11.66 -20.85 -16.51
N GLU A 581 -12.26 -19.75 -16.08
CA GLU A 581 -11.58 -18.54 -15.66
C GLU A 581 -12.06 -18.14 -14.27
N VAL A 582 -11.12 -17.79 -13.39
CA VAL A 582 -11.44 -17.24 -12.08
C VAL A 582 -12.05 -15.85 -12.29
N VAL A 583 -13.31 -15.67 -11.87
CA VAL A 583 -14.01 -14.38 -11.97
C VAL A 583 -14.13 -13.68 -10.62
N GLY A 584 -13.87 -14.38 -9.52
CA GLY A 584 -13.86 -13.80 -8.18
C GLY A 584 -13.12 -14.68 -7.18
N VAL A 585 -12.56 -14.04 -6.15
CA VAL A 585 -11.83 -14.69 -5.05
C VAL A 585 -12.27 -14.02 -3.76
N ASP A 586 -12.84 -14.79 -2.82
CA ASP A 586 -13.19 -14.28 -1.49
C ASP A 586 -11.95 -14.14 -0.60
N ALA A 587 -12.07 -13.36 0.47
CA ALA A 587 -10.99 -13.12 1.44
C ALA A 587 -10.45 -14.41 2.12
N ASN A 588 -11.25 -15.47 2.18
CA ASN A 588 -10.84 -16.78 2.71
C ASN A 588 -10.30 -17.75 1.63
N GLY A 589 -10.08 -17.26 0.41
CA GLY A 589 -9.56 -18.03 -0.72
C GLY A 589 -10.60 -18.81 -1.52
N LYS A 590 -11.90 -18.72 -1.19
CA LYS A 590 -12.97 -19.37 -1.97
C LYS A 590 -12.98 -18.82 -3.41
N LEU A 591 -12.94 -19.72 -4.39
CA LEU A 591 -12.90 -19.36 -5.80
C LEU A 591 -14.30 -19.34 -6.41
N ARG A 592 -14.59 -18.33 -7.24
CA ARG A 592 -15.73 -18.29 -8.17
C ARG A 592 -15.19 -18.39 -9.59
N ILE A 593 -15.56 -19.45 -10.29
CA ILE A 593 -15.02 -19.80 -11.59
C ILE A 593 -16.14 -19.83 -12.63
N LYS A 594 -15.93 -19.16 -13.75
CA LYS A 594 -16.80 -19.25 -14.93
C LYS A 594 -16.26 -20.31 -15.87
N PHE A 595 -16.98 -21.42 -15.99
CA PHE A 595 -16.71 -22.46 -16.99
C PHE A 595 -17.48 -22.16 -18.29
N ARG A 596 -16.94 -22.62 -19.43
CA ARG A 596 -17.42 -22.25 -20.79
C ARG A 596 -18.90 -22.52 -21.08
N TRP A 597 -19.54 -23.43 -20.36
CA TRP A 597 -20.87 -23.96 -20.69
C TRP A 597 -21.93 -23.67 -19.62
N ARG A 598 -21.78 -22.57 -18.86
CA ARG A 598 -22.66 -22.26 -17.71
C ARG A 598 -22.96 -20.76 -17.56
N ASP A 599 -24.20 -20.45 -17.18
CA ASP A 599 -24.61 -19.11 -16.72
C ASP A 599 -24.29 -18.87 -15.24
N ARG A 600 -24.34 -19.91 -14.40
CA ARG A 600 -24.02 -19.85 -12.97
C ARG A 600 -22.53 -20.11 -12.68
N LEU A 601 -21.97 -19.43 -11.68
CA LEU A 601 -20.58 -19.63 -11.28
C LEU A 601 -20.38 -20.95 -10.54
N TRP A 602 -19.22 -21.58 -10.74
CA TRP A 602 -18.77 -22.73 -9.98
C TRP A 602 -17.96 -22.26 -8.77
N ILE A 603 -18.26 -22.81 -7.59
CA ILE A 603 -17.62 -22.44 -6.33
C ILE A 603 -16.62 -23.53 -5.95
N GLY A 604 -15.38 -23.13 -5.65
CA GLY A 604 -14.26 -24.05 -5.52
C GLY A 604 -13.38 -23.85 -4.30
N ASP A 605 -12.89 -24.97 -3.77
CA ASP A 605 -11.70 -25.01 -2.91
C ASP A 605 -10.47 -24.73 -3.79
N PRO A 606 -9.56 -23.82 -3.40
CA PRO A 606 -8.31 -23.64 -4.13
C PRO A 606 -7.45 -24.90 -4.20
N ALA A 607 -7.61 -25.85 -3.27
CA ALA A 607 -6.96 -27.16 -3.34
C ALA A 607 -7.52 -28.05 -4.46
N ASP A 608 -8.72 -27.79 -4.98
CA ASP A 608 -9.35 -28.58 -6.05
C ASP A 608 -8.92 -28.09 -7.45
N ILE A 609 -8.19 -26.99 -7.54
CA ILE A 609 -7.93 -26.25 -8.78
C ILE A 609 -6.42 -26.14 -9.06
N VAL A 610 -6.07 -26.12 -10.35
CA VAL A 610 -4.72 -25.83 -10.85
C VAL A 610 -4.77 -24.85 -12.01
N LEU A 611 -3.68 -24.12 -12.23
CA LEU A 611 -3.54 -23.25 -13.40
C LEU A 611 -3.52 -24.09 -14.69
N ASP A 612 -4.16 -23.57 -15.74
CA ASP A 612 -4.14 -24.15 -17.07
C ASP A 612 -2.96 -23.57 -17.86
N ASP A 613 -1.76 -24.08 -17.59
CA ASP A 613 -0.51 -23.64 -18.23
C ASP A 613 -0.42 -24.10 -19.69
N VAL A 614 -1.11 -23.40 -20.59
CA VAL A 614 -0.97 -23.62 -22.04
C VAL A 614 0.27 -22.91 -22.61
N HIS A 615 0.91 -22.00 -21.87
CA HIS A 615 2.03 -21.19 -22.38
C HIS A 615 3.44 -21.67 -22.06
N LEU A 616 3.64 -22.65 -21.17
CA LEU A 616 4.99 -23.17 -20.86
C LEU A 616 5.47 -24.28 -21.81
N LEU A 617 4.60 -24.77 -22.71
CA LEU A 617 4.96 -25.84 -23.66
C LEU A 617 5.44 -25.34 -25.03
N THR A 618 5.34 -24.04 -25.33
CA THR A 618 5.74 -23.49 -26.65
C THR A 618 7.19 -23.00 -26.73
N GLU A 619 7.91 -22.81 -25.63
CA GLU A 619 9.34 -22.44 -25.66
C GLU A 619 10.28 -23.66 -25.54
N ALA A 620 9.80 -24.79 -25.03
CA ALA A 620 10.60 -26.02 -24.93
C ALA A 620 10.62 -26.86 -26.22
N SER A 621 9.70 -26.60 -27.16
CA SER A 621 9.56 -27.38 -28.41
C SER A 621 10.27 -26.78 -29.63
N ASN A 622 10.82 -25.56 -29.55
CA ASN A 622 11.51 -24.90 -30.66
C ASN A 622 13.05 -25.04 -30.61
N GLY A 623 13.60 -25.86 -29.72
CA GLY A 623 15.06 -26.06 -29.56
C GLY A 623 15.65 -27.34 -30.17
N LEU A 624 14.87 -28.18 -30.86
CA LEU A 624 15.33 -29.48 -31.37
C LEU A 624 14.89 -29.72 -32.82
N ALA A 625 15.52 -28.99 -33.76
CA ALA A 625 15.73 -29.36 -35.18
C ALA A 625 16.58 -28.21 -35.79
N PHE A 626 17.77 -28.34 -36.36
CA PHE A 626 18.39 -29.38 -37.18
C PHE A 626 19.93 -29.29 -37.04
N CYS A 627 20.61 -30.43 -36.86
CA CYS A 627 21.99 -30.61 -37.32
C CYS A 627 22.00 -31.80 -38.28
N SER A 628 22.24 -31.48 -39.56
CA SER A 628 22.81 -32.35 -40.57
C SER A 628 23.80 -31.53 -41.37
#